data_AF-A0A4Y8CAA0-F1
#
_entry.id   AF-A0A4Y8CAA0-F1
#
_cell.length_a   1.000
_cell.length_b   1.000
_cell.length_c   1.000
_cell.angle_alpha   90.00
_cell.angle_beta   90.00
_cell.angle_gamma   90.00
#
_symmetry.space_group_name_H-M   'P 1'
#
loop_
_entity.id
_entity.type
_entity.pdbx_description
1 polymer ?
#
loop_
_entity_poly.entity_id
_entity_poly.type
_entity_poly.pdbx_seq_one_letter_code
_entity_poly.pdbx_strand_id
1 'polypeptide(L)'
;QKAIQQAQFYPRQAKKMRMQGTVKVEFLWKENKTLADLKIIESSGYDLLDKSALESIRKASLNFPQYNGDLRITLPIIYDFKILRG
;
A
#
# COMPACT_ATOMS: atom_id res chain seq x y z
N GLN A 1 7.57 8.62 23.87
CA GLN A 1 7.70 8.59 22.40
C GLN A 1 6.48 7.88 21.81
N LYS A 2 5.59 8.60 21.13
CA LYS A 2 4.37 8.08 20.46
C LYS A 2 4.43 8.55 19.01
N ALA A 3 4.96 7.77 18.07
CA ALA A 3 5.00 8.22 16.67
C ALA A 3 4.90 7.11 15.61
N ILE A 4 4.55 5.87 16.00
CA ILE A 4 4.48 4.74 15.06
C ILE A 4 3.13 4.02 15.19
N GLN A 5 2.03 4.77 15.30
CA GLN A 5 0.68 4.17 15.39
C GLN A 5 -0.22 4.49 14.19
N GLN A 6 0.34 4.90 13.05
CA GLN A 6 -0.47 5.29 11.89
C GLN A 6 -0.19 4.47 10.62
N ALA A 7 0.14 3.19 10.76
CA ALA A 7 0.12 2.21 9.66
C ALA A 7 -1.30 1.81 9.22
N GLN A 8 -2.31 2.66 9.49
CA GLN A 8 -3.72 2.29 9.45
C GLN A 8 -4.44 2.71 8.17
N PHE A 9 -3.76 3.36 7.22
CA PHE A 9 -4.38 3.79 5.96
C PHE A 9 -4.36 2.65 4.92
N TYR A 10 -5.20 1.65 5.14
CA TYR A 10 -5.47 0.60 4.16
C TYR A 10 -6.39 1.17 3.05
N PRO A 11 -5.91 1.34 1.79
CA PRO A 11 -6.70 2.01 0.76
C PRO A 11 -7.90 1.15 0.36
N ARG A 12 -9.11 1.76 0.38
CA ARG A 12 -10.38 1.10 0.05
C ARG A 12 -10.41 0.45 -1.35
N GLN A 13 -9.55 0.90 -2.27
CA GLN A 13 -9.47 0.38 -3.63
C GLN A 13 -8.85 -1.02 -3.72
N ALA A 14 -8.03 -1.44 -2.74
CA ALA A 14 -7.49 -2.80 -2.68
C ALA A 14 -8.58 -3.88 -2.60
N LYS A 15 -9.76 -3.53 -2.06
CA LYS A 15 -10.91 -4.43 -1.91
C LYS A 15 -11.61 -4.79 -3.25
N LYS A 16 -11.27 -4.15 -4.38
CA LYS A 16 -12.08 -4.22 -5.62
C LYS A 16 -11.53 -5.12 -6.73
N MET A 17 -10.28 -5.61 -6.66
CA MET A 17 -9.56 -6.07 -7.86
C MET A 17 -9.71 -7.56 -8.27
N ARG A 18 -10.60 -8.34 -7.64
CA ARG A 18 -11.05 -9.69 -8.07
C ARG A 18 -10.01 -10.80 -8.29
N MET A 19 -8.72 -10.52 -8.20
CA MET A 19 -7.66 -11.52 -8.07
C MET A 19 -7.37 -11.73 -6.57
N GLN A 20 -6.78 -12.85 -6.18
CA GLN A 20 -6.48 -13.17 -4.79
C GLN A 20 -4.97 -13.31 -4.56
N GLY A 21 -4.45 -12.70 -3.49
CA GLY A 21 -3.02 -12.71 -3.15
C GLY A 21 -2.64 -11.54 -2.24
N THR A 22 -1.52 -11.66 -1.54
CA THR A 22 -0.99 -10.55 -0.72
C THR A 22 0.31 -10.06 -1.33
N VAL A 23 0.41 -8.76 -1.62
CA VAL A 23 1.65 -8.10 -2.03
C VAL A 23 2.07 -7.17 -0.91
N LYS A 24 3.26 -7.34 -0.34
CA LYS A 24 3.79 -6.38 0.65
C LYS A 24 4.69 -5.39 -0.06
N VAL A 25 4.40 -4.12 0.15
CA VAL A 25 5.13 -3.00 -0.43
C VAL A 25 5.74 -2.17 0.69
N GLU A 26 7.02 -1.82 0.55
CA GLU A 26 7.72 -0.87 1.41
C GLU A 26 8.02 0.40 0.63
N PHE A 27 7.89 1.55 1.28
CA PHE A 27 8.32 2.84 0.74
C PHE A 27 8.71 3.81 1.85
N LEU A 28 9.46 4.83 1.47
CA LEU A 28 9.80 5.99 2.29
C LEU A 28 8.86 7.15 1.94
N TRP A 29 8.07 7.59 2.90
CA TRP A 29 7.24 8.78 2.79
C TRP A 29 7.95 9.96 3.43
N LYS A 30 8.33 10.93 2.60
CA LYS A 30 9.05 12.13 3.04
C LYS A 30 8.10 13.24 3.46
N GLU A 31 8.56 14.12 4.35
CA GLU A 31 7.78 15.27 4.84
C GLU A 31 7.31 16.21 3.71
N ASN A 32 8.05 16.24 2.60
CA ASN A 32 7.75 17.02 1.40
C ASN A 32 6.69 16.34 0.49
N LYS A 33 5.95 15.36 1.01
CA LYS A 33 4.92 14.58 0.29
C LYS A 33 5.47 13.80 -0.91
N THR A 34 6.76 13.45 -0.85
CA THR A 34 7.40 12.62 -1.88
C THR A 34 7.42 11.16 -1.46
N LEU A 35 6.99 10.30 -2.38
CA LEU A 35 7.17 8.86 -2.30
C LEU A 35 8.58 8.50 -2.80
N ALA A 36 9.42 7.95 -1.92
CA ALA A 36 10.75 7.46 -2.24
C ALA A 36 10.88 5.97 -1.90
N ASP A 37 11.91 5.30 -2.43
CA ASP A 37 12.24 3.89 -2.14
C ASP A 37 11.06 2.90 -2.26
N LEU A 38 10.12 3.15 -3.18
CA LEU A 38 8.98 2.27 -3.40
C LEU A 38 9.45 0.93 -3.97
N LYS A 39 9.26 -0.16 -3.21
CA LYS A 39 9.65 -1.51 -3.61
C LYS A 39 8.68 -2.56 -3.08
N ILE A 40 8.65 -3.71 -3.75
CA ILE A 40 7.94 -4.90 -3.28
C ILE A 40 8.91 -5.69 -2.40
N ILE A 41 8.48 -5.98 -1.17
CA ILE A 41 9.24 -6.82 -0.23
C ILE A 41 8.70 -8.25 -0.17
N GLU A 42 7.45 -8.45 -0.58
CA GLU A 42 6.83 -9.78 -0.71
C GLU A 42 5.93 -9.76 -1.94
N SER A 43 6.30 -10.52 -2.96
CA SER A 43 5.52 -10.69 -4.17
C SER A 43 4.34 -11.63 -3.91
N SER A 44 3.24 -11.40 -4.60
CA SER A 44 2.11 -12.33 -4.63
C SER A 44 2.36 -13.58 -5.48
N GLY A 45 3.49 -13.64 -6.20
CA GLY A 45 3.78 -14.66 -7.21
C GLY A 45 3.21 -14.33 -8.59
N TYR A 46 2.58 -13.16 -8.77
CA TYR A 46 2.03 -12.69 -10.05
C TYR A 46 2.49 -11.27 -10.37
N ASP A 47 3.26 -11.11 -11.45
CA ASP A 47 3.76 -9.80 -11.89
C ASP A 47 2.67 -8.75 -12.09
N LEU A 48 1.46 -9.18 -12.48
CA LEU A 48 0.32 -8.28 -12.70
C LEU A 48 -0.20 -7.67 -11.39
N LEU A 49 -0.26 -8.47 -10.32
CA LEU A 49 -0.67 -8.02 -8.99
C LEU A 49 0.38 -7.11 -8.37
N ASP A 50 1.63 -7.47 -8.54
CA ASP A 50 2.77 -6.71 -8.08
C ASP A 50 2.81 -5.31 -8.72
N LYS A 51 2.66 -5.22 -10.05
CA LYS A 51 2.54 -3.92 -10.75
C LYS A 51 1.33 -3.13 -10.29
N SER A 52 0.17 -3.78 -10.16
CA SER A 52 -1.06 -3.16 -9.68
C SER A 52 -0.92 -2.62 -8.25
N ALA A 53 -0.19 -3.32 -7.38
CA ALA A 53 0.06 -2.93 -6.01
C ALA A 53 0.86 -1.63 -5.95
N LEU A 54 1.95 -1.55 -6.73
CA LEU A 54 2.78 -0.34 -6.85
C LEU A 54 1.98 0.87 -7.36
N GLU A 55 1.18 0.69 -8.42
CA GLU A 55 0.31 1.76 -8.92
C GLU A 55 -0.73 2.21 -7.89
N SER A 56 -1.28 1.27 -7.13
CA SER A 56 -2.26 1.55 -6.08
C SER A 56 -1.66 2.41 -4.98
N ILE A 57 -0.43 2.10 -4.53
CA ILE A 57 0.30 2.95 -3.58
C ILE A 57 0.55 4.34 -4.16
N ARG A 58 0.98 4.44 -5.42
CA ARG A 58 1.23 5.73 -6.08
C ARG A 58 -0.02 6.61 -6.21
N LYS A 59 -1.20 6.01 -6.39
CA LYS A 59 -2.48 6.74 -6.38
C LYS A 59 -2.92 7.09 -4.97
N ALA A 60 -2.74 6.16 -4.02
CA ALA A 60 -3.09 6.38 -2.61
C ALA A 60 -2.23 7.47 -1.97
N SER A 61 -0.96 7.57 -2.36
CA SER A 61 -0.01 8.55 -1.83
C SER A 61 -0.45 10.00 -2.07
N LEU A 62 -1.26 10.26 -3.10
CA LEU A 62 -1.86 11.58 -3.34
C LEU A 62 -2.80 12.02 -2.20
N ASN A 63 -3.35 11.08 -1.45
CA ASN A 63 -4.27 11.32 -0.34
C ASN A 63 -3.62 11.06 1.03
N PHE A 64 -2.32 10.80 1.08
CA PHE A 64 -1.65 10.55 2.36
C PHE A 64 -1.53 11.84 3.16
N PRO A 65 -1.71 11.77 4.49
CA PRO A 65 -1.52 12.92 5.34
C PRO A 65 -0.04 13.34 5.34
N GLN A 66 0.19 14.61 5.66
CA GLN A 66 1.55 15.10 5.88
C GLN A 66 2.02 14.62 7.25
N TYR A 67 3.24 14.12 7.30
CA TYR A 67 3.90 13.72 8.53
C TYR A 67 5.10 14.63 8.76
N ASN A 68 5.44 14.86 10.03
CA ASN A 68 6.64 15.60 10.39
C ASN A 68 7.81 14.61 10.43
N GLY A 69 8.66 14.66 9.40
CA GLY A 69 9.80 13.77 9.20
C GLY A 69 9.56 12.62 8.21
N ASP A 70 10.66 11.96 7.86
CA ASP A 70 10.67 10.84 6.93
C ASP A 70 10.21 9.54 7.64
N LEU A 71 9.22 8.87 7.04
CA LEU A 71 8.63 7.64 7.58
C LEU A 71 8.80 6.48 6.60
N ARG A 72 9.35 5.37 7.09
CA ARG A 72 9.36 4.12 6.33
C ARG A 72 8.08 3.34 6.64
N ILE A 73 7.27 3.11 5.61
CA ILE A 73 5.95 2.49 5.73
C ILE A 73 5.97 1.17 4.96
N THR A 74 5.48 0.11 5.60
CA THR A 74 5.21 -1.19 4.96
C THR A 74 3.72 -1.43 4.94
N LEU A 75 3.15 -1.64 3.75
CA LEU A 75 1.73 -1.91 3.57
C LEU A 75 1.52 -3.27 2.89
N PRO A 76 0.78 -4.20 3.52
CA PRO A 76 0.26 -5.37 2.82
C PRO A 76 -0.95 -4.95 1.97
N ILE A 77 -0.90 -5.20 0.68
CA ILE A 77 -2.05 -5.10 -0.22
C ILE A 77 -2.63 -6.50 -0.37
N ILE A 78 -3.73 -6.74 0.34
CA ILE A 78 -4.48 -7.98 0.27
C ILE A 78 -5.54 -7.84 -0.81
N TYR A 79 -5.35 -8.61 -1.86
CA TYR A 79 -6.35 -8.86 -2.88
C TYR A 79 -7.19 -10.04 -2.37
N ASP A 80 -8.42 -9.76 -1.94
CA ASP A 80 -9.38 -10.77 -1.47
C ASP A 80 -10.65 -10.67 -2.32
N PHE A 81 -11.01 -11.78 -2.97
CA PHE A 81 -12.29 -11.91 -3.64
C PHE A 81 -13.32 -12.45 -2.64
N LYS A 82 -13.93 -11.55 -1.88
CA LYS A 82 -15.21 -11.87 -1.23
C LYS A 82 -16.26 -11.95 -2.31
N ILE A 83 -16.67 -13.16 -2.64
CA ILE A 83 -17.95 -13.43 -3.29
C ILE A 83 -19.00 -12.75 -2.41
N LEU A 84 -19.57 -11.64 -2.90
CA LEU A 84 -20.89 -11.22 -2.47
C LEU A 84 -21.83 -12.33 -2.93
N ARG A 85 -22.01 -13.36 -2.10
CA ARG A 85 -23.14 -14.26 -2.25
C ARG A 85 -24.36 -13.38 -1.96
N GLY A 86 -25.19 -13.24 -2.99
CA GLY A 86 -26.48 -12.56 -2.90
C GLY A 86 -27.45 -13.25 -1.97
#